data_AF-A0A2N6DBG1-F1
#
_entry.id   AF-A0A2N6DBG1-F1
#
_cell.length_a   1.000
_cell.length_b   1.000
_cell.length_c   1.000
_cell.angle_alpha   90.00
_cell.angle_beta   90.00
_cell.angle_gamma   90.00
#
_symmetry.space_group_name_H-M   'P 1'
#
loop_
_entity.id
_entity.type
_entity.pdbx_description
1 polymer ?
#
loop_
_entity_poly.entity_id
_entity_poly.type
_entity_poly.pdbx_seq_one_letter_code
_entity_poly.pdbx_strand_id
1 'polypeptide(L)' 'MADTWEFYQDSKELWRWRRTASNGKIVGASSQGYVNKSDCIDNARRNGYSG' A
#
# COMPACT_ATOMS: atom_id res chain seq x y z
N MET A 1 9.88 16.18 1.78
CA MET A 1 8.52 15.68 1.53
C MET A 1 8.58 14.17 1.55
N ALA A 2 7.89 13.54 2.51
CA ALA A 2 7.90 12.09 2.69
C ALA A 2 7.03 11.38 1.65
N ASP A 3 7.26 10.08 1.45
CA ASP A 3 6.39 9.24 0.64
C ASP A 3 5.02 9.09 1.33
N THR A 4 3.95 9.20 0.56
CA THR A 4 2.58 8.97 1.00
C THR A 4 2.22 7.50 0.81
N TRP A 5 1.65 6.89 1.84
CA TRP A 5 1.13 5.52 1.78
C TRP A 5 -0.38 5.54 1.91
N GLU A 6 -1.06 4.94 0.93
CA GLU A 6 -2.51 4.85 0.90
C GLU A 6 -2.94 3.40 0.90
N PHE A 7 -3.86 3.07 1.82
CA PHE A 7 -4.46 1.74 1.95
C PHE A 7 -5.93 1.85 1.59
N TYR A 8 -6.37 1.08 0.60
CA TYR A 8 -7.73 1.11 0.08
C TYR A 8 -8.23 -0.30 -0.22
N GLN A 9 -9.55 -0.46 -0.29
CA GLN A 9 -10.18 -1.69 -0.80
C GLN A 9 -10.54 -1.50 -2.27
N ASP A 10 -10.23 -2.51 -3.07
CA ASP A 10 -10.67 -2.60 -4.47
C ASP A 10 -12.13 -3.08 -4.54
N SER A 11 -12.72 -3.06 -5.74
CA SER A 11 -14.09 -3.52 -6.00
C SER A 11 -14.37 -4.97 -5.58
N LYS A 12 -13.33 -5.79 -5.34
CA LYS A 12 -13.46 -7.15 -4.80
C LYS A 12 -13.33 -7.21 -3.27
N GLU A 13 -13.43 -6.06 -2.60
CA GLU A 13 -13.30 -5.92 -1.14
C GLU A 13 -11.91 -6.31 -0.61
N LEU A 14 -10.92 -6.44 -1.51
CA LEU A 14 -9.55 -6.77 -1.16
C LEU A 14 -8.75 -5.51 -0.87
N TRP A 15 -8.04 -5.53 0.25
CA TRP A 15 -7.09 -4.52 0.66
C TRP A 15 -5.87 -4.48 -0.25
N ARG A 16 -5.51 -3.26 -0.64
CA ARG A 16 -4.31 -2.94 -1.40
C ARG A 16 -3.67 -1.69 -0.83
N TRP A 17 -2.37 -1.55 -1.07
CA TRP A 17 -1.61 -0.37 -0.72
C TRP A 17 -0.94 0.23 -1.95
N ARG A 18 -0.75 1.54 -1.94
CA ARG A 18 0.11 2.25 -2.90
C ARG A 18 1.01 3.24 -2.18
N ARG A 19 2.24 3.36 -2.66
CA ARG A 19 3.23 4.33 -2.21
C ARG A 19 3.44 5.36 -3.31
N THR A 20 3.11 6.60 -2.99
CA THR A 20 3.30 7.75 -3.85
C THR A 20 4.46 8.56 -3.31
N ALA A 21 5.51 8.71 -4.10
CA ALA A 21 6.62 9.56 -3.73
C ALA A 21 6.18 11.01 -3.68
N SER A 22 6.95 11.83 -2.99
CA SER A 22 6.69 13.26 -2.86
C SER A 22 6.65 14.03 -4.19
N ASN A 23 7.19 13.46 -5.26
CA ASN A 23 7.10 13.97 -6.63
C ASN A 23 5.79 13.56 -7.36
N GLY A 24 4.85 12.93 -6.66
CA GLY A 24 3.56 12.47 -7.22
C GLY A 24 3.63 11.16 -7.99
N LYS A 25 4.81 10.54 -8.12
CA LYS A 25 4.96 9.26 -8.83
C LYS A 25 4.66 8.09 -7.91
N ILE A 26 3.92 7.11 -8.41
CA ILE A 26 3.75 5.83 -7.71
C ILE A 26 5.08 5.06 -7.82
N VAL A 27 5.69 4.83 -6.66
CA VAL A 27 7.00 4.16 -6.51
C VAL A 27 6.87 2.79 -5.86
N GLY A 28 5.66 2.36 -5.53
CA GLY A 28 5.35 1.04 -5.01
C GLY A 28 3.85 0.81 -4.96
N ALA A 29 3.42 -0.42 -5.17
CA ALA A 29 2.02 -0.82 -5.05
C ALA A 29 1.92 -2.29 -4.67
N SER A 30 0.80 -2.66 -4.06
CA SER A 30 0.50 -4.06 -3.75
C SER A 30 0.37 -4.88 -5.03
N SER A 31 1.13 -5.97 -5.13
CA SER A 31 1.08 -6.91 -6.26
C SER A 31 -0.14 -7.83 -6.22
N GLN A 32 -0.80 -7.95 -5.07
CA GLN A 32 -1.98 -8.78 -4.86
C GLN A 32 -3.00 -8.07 -3.97
N GLY A 33 -4.25 -8.52 -3.98
CA GLY A 33 -5.29 -8.05 -3.06
C GLY A 33 -5.34 -8.95 -1.82
N TYR A 34 -5.41 -8.35 -0.64
CA TYR A 34 -5.47 -9.06 0.63
C TYR A 34 -6.87 -9.03 1.22
N VAL A 35 -7.36 -10.14 1.77
CA VAL A 35 -8.67 -10.16 2.45
C VAL A 35 -8.62 -9.33 3.74
N ASN A 36 -7.50 -9.37 4.46
CA ASN A 36 -7.34 -8.63 5.71
C ASN A 36 -6.45 -7.39 5.53
N LYS A 37 -6.83 -6.31 6.21
CA LYS A 37 -6.01 -5.09 6.26
C LYS A 37 -4.63 -5.34 6.89
N SER A 38 -4.56 -6.22 7.90
CA SER A 38 -3.30 -6.54 8.57
C SER A 38 -2.29 -7.19 7.62
N ASP A 39 -2.72 -8.14 6.79
CA ASP A 39 -1.85 -8.79 5.79
C ASP A 39 -1.35 -7.77 4.76
N CYS A 40 -2.23 -6.83 4.35
CA CYS A 40 -1.86 -5.73 3.46
C CYS A 40 -0.80 -4.81 4.09
N ILE A 41 -0.95 -4.47 5.37
CA ILE A 41 0.02 -3.64 6.11
C ILE A 41 1.34 -4.39 6.29
N ASP A 42 1.32 -5.68 6.61
CA ASP A 42 2.54 -6.48 6.74
C ASP A 42 3.31 -6.51 5.42
N ASN A 43 2.61 -6.69 4.30
CA ASN A 43 3.24 -6.61 2.99
C ASN A 43 3.79 -5.21 2.70
N ALA A 44 3.06 -4.14 3.03
CA ALA A 44 3.56 -2.78 2.91
C ALA A 44 4.84 -2.58 3.74
N ARG A 45 4.91 -3.12 4.97
CA ARG A 45 6.09 -3.06 5.85
C ARG A 45 7.30 -3.74 5.22
N ARG A 46 7.10 -4.92 4.62
CA ARG A 46 8.15 -5.61 3.85
C ARG A 46 8.66 -4.79 2.65
N ASN A 47 7.84 -3.89 2.13
CA ASN A 47 8.18 -2.96 1.04
C ASN A 47 8.66 -1.58 1.53
N GLY A 48 8.89 -1.42 2.84
CA GLY A 48 9.44 -0.19 3.43
C GLY A 48 8.43 0.75 4.06
N TYR A 49 7.21 0.31 4.34
CA TYR A 49 6.27 1.07 5.18
C TYR A 49 6.69 0.99 6.64
N SER A 50 7.00 2.13 7.26
CA SER A 50 7.44 2.16 8.66
C SER A 50 6.31 2.42 9.67
N GLY A 51 5.13 2.84 9.21
CA GLY A 51 3.98 3.14 10.09
C GLY A 51 4.11 4.47 10.80
#